data_AF-M5JLH0-F1
#
_entry.id   AF-M5JLH0-F1
#
_cell.length_a   1.000
_cell.length_b   1.000
_cell.length_c   1.000
_cell.angle_alpha   90.00
_cell.angle_beta   90.00
_cell.angle_gamma   90.00
#
_symmetry.space_group_name_H-M   'P 1'
#
loop_
_entity.id
_entity.type
_entity.pdbx_description
1 polymer ?
#
loop_
_entity_poly.entity_id
_entity_poly.type
_entity_poly.pdbx_seq_one_letter_code
_entity_poly.pdbx_strand_id
1 'polypeptide(L)'
;MQIRLKPRPGQPGLHLAHSLYSAELGAHDPGRYRLTPPCAPDVPALVQPGMSVRTSYGTGGIVVAVDGPAIHRGQDGREYPHFTIIYVPTKRFGRHSAADHCWINECVAVGGRILMLLEANSDEVFIDTGPSAKA
;
A
#
# COMPACT_ATOMS: atom_id res chain seq x y z
N MET A 1 12.50 0.91 -26.90
CA MET A 1 12.01 -0.43 -26.54
C MET A 1 13.01 -1.07 -25.58
N GLN A 2 12.70 -1.13 -24.27
CA GLN A 2 13.49 -1.94 -23.34
C GLN A 2 12.74 -3.24 -23.09
N ILE A 3 13.40 -4.35 -23.38
CA ILE A 3 12.87 -5.71 -23.18
C ILE A 3 12.95 -5.97 -21.68
N ARG A 4 11.81 -6.03 -21.00
CA ARG A 4 11.75 -6.36 -19.57
C ARG A 4 12.23 -7.79 -19.39
N LEU A 5 13.46 -7.94 -18.91
CA LEU A 5 14.05 -9.25 -18.58
C LEU A 5 13.24 -9.86 -17.43
N LYS A 6 12.77 -11.10 -17.61
CA LYS A 6 12.11 -11.87 -16.53
C LYS A 6 13.14 -12.11 -15.40
N PRO A 7 12.76 -11.91 -14.13
CA PRO A 7 13.63 -12.30 -13.01
C PRO A 7 13.91 -13.80 -13.06
N ARG A 8 15.16 -14.19 -12.78
CA ARG A 8 15.58 -15.59 -12.76
C ARG A 8 15.02 -16.29 -11.51
N PRO A 9 14.71 -17.60 -11.57
CA PRO A 9 14.25 -18.35 -10.40
C PRO A 9 15.29 -18.28 -9.27
N GLY A 10 14.88 -17.85 -8.07
CA GLY A 10 15.74 -17.73 -6.89
C GLY A 10 16.35 -16.34 -6.66
N GLN A 11 16.14 -15.37 -7.56
CA GLN A 11 16.51 -13.98 -7.31
C GLN A 11 15.33 -13.28 -6.61
N PRO A 12 15.51 -12.63 -5.44
CA PRO A 12 14.46 -11.79 -4.86
C PRO A 12 14.08 -10.76 -5.91
N GLY A 13 12.83 -10.79 -6.36
CA GLY A 13 12.34 -9.78 -7.29
C GLY A 13 12.52 -8.42 -6.64
N LEU A 14 13.25 -7.51 -7.30
CA LEU A 14 13.25 -6.11 -6.91
C LEU A 14 11.79 -5.64 -7.01
N HIS A 15 11.13 -5.48 -5.87
CA HIS A 15 9.81 -4.86 -5.84
C HIS A 15 10.05 -3.38 -5.97
N LEU A 16 9.68 -2.79 -7.11
CA LEU A 16 9.70 -1.35 -7.31
C LEU A 16 8.47 -0.76 -6.63
N ALA A 17 8.64 0.39 -5.97
CA ALA A 17 7.54 1.17 -5.44
C ALA A 17 6.80 1.82 -6.62
N HIS A 18 5.65 1.27 -6.96
CA HIS A 18 4.59 1.83 -7.78
C HIS A 18 3.58 2.70 -7.00
N SER A 19 3.57 3.98 -7.35
CA SER A 19 2.34 4.51 -7.95
C SER A 19 2.72 5.70 -8.78
N LEU A 20 2.76 5.45 -10.07
CA LEU A 20 2.95 6.46 -11.05
C LEU A 20 2.12 6.02 -12.29
N TYR A 21 0.90 6.54 -12.46
CA TYR A 21 0.47 7.08 -13.78
C TYR A 21 1.68 7.74 -14.49
N SER A 22 2.51 8.34 -13.68
CA SER A 22 3.80 8.95 -13.93
C SER A 22 4.95 8.01 -14.32
N ALA A 23 4.74 6.69 -14.36
CA ALA A 23 5.59 5.78 -15.11
C ALA A 23 4.97 5.53 -16.49
N GLU A 24 3.67 5.78 -16.69
CA GLU A 24 2.96 5.61 -17.97
C GLU A 24 3.48 6.54 -19.08
N LEU A 25 4.41 7.45 -18.78
CA LEU A 25 5.19 8.24 -19.75
C LEU A 25 6.66 7.80 -19.90
N GLY A 26 7.11 6.75 -19.19
CA GLY A 26 8.41 6.10 -19.38
C GLY A 26 9.37 6.04 -18.17
N ALA A 27 8.92 5.84 -16.93
CA ALA A 27 9.78 6.03 -15.76
C ALA A 27 10.79 4.91 -15.42
N HIS A 28 11.99 5.36 -15.08
CA HIS A 28 12.93 4.82 -14.09
C HIS A 28 12.72 5.63 -12.79
N ASP A 29 12.83 5.04 -11.60
CA ASP A 29 12.45 5.70 -10.33
C ASP A 29 13.68 6.16 -9.50
N PRO A 30 14.02 7.46 -9.48
CA PRO A 30 15.06 8.02 -8.60
C PRO A 30 14.51 8.56 -7.27
N GLY A 31 13.25 8.27 -6.93
CA GLY A 31 12.46 8.98 -5.91
C GLY A 31 12.95 8.79 -4.47
N ARG A 32 12.55 9.73 -3.61
CA ARG A 32 12.63 9.56 -2.15
C ARG A 32 11.49 8.69 -1.69
N TYR A 33 11.78 7.78 -0.77
CA TYR A 33 10.80 6.87 -0.21
C TYR A 33 10.54 7.21 1.26
N ARG A 34 9.27 7.16 1.62
CA ARG A 34 8.83 7.24 3.01
C ARG A 34 9.24 5.95 3.72
N LEU A 35 9.53 6.08 5.01
CA LEU A 35 9.79 4.96 5.89
C LEU A 35 8.92 5.13 7.13
N THR A 36 8.31 4.03 7.59
CA THR A 36 7.75 3.98 8.94
C THR A 36 8.89 4.22 9.94
N PRO A 37 8.81 5.25 10.80
CA PRO A 37 9.86 5.52 11.77
C PRO A 37 10.11 4.30 12.68
N PRO A 38 11.36 4.05 13.09
CA PRO A 38 11.65 2.97 14.04
C PRO A 38 10.78 3.07 15.28
N CYS A 39 10.23 1.94 15.73
CA CYS A 39 9.33 1.82 16.88
C CYS A 39 7.94 2.50 16.73
N ALA A 40 7.62 3.10 15.58
CA ALA A 40 6.27 3.56 15.32
C ALA A 40 5.35 2.39 14.89
N PRO A 41 4.04 2.47 15.14
CA PRO A 41 3.07 1.52 14.59
C PRO A 41 3.16 1.46 13.06
N ASP A 42 3.18 0.26 12.50
CA ASP A 42 3.15 0.00 11.07
C ASP A 42 1.70 -0.11 10.54
N VAL A 43 1.54 -0.43 9.26
CA VAL A 43 0.20 -0.47 8.62
C VAL A 43 -0.74 -1.48 9.29
N PRO A 44 -0.35 -2.73 9.58
CA PRO A 44 -1.20 -3.69 10.31
C PRO A 44 -1.60 -3.25 11.72
N ALA A 45 -0.79 -2.40 12.37
CA ALA A 45 -1.15 -1.81 13.66
C ALA A 45 -2.21 -0.70 13.53
N LEU A 46 -2.29 -0.03 12.38
CA LEU A 46 -3.28 1.02 12.13
C LEU A 46 -4.58 0.48 11.52
N VAL A 47 -4.52 -0.53 10.65
CA VAL A 47 -5.68 -1.08 9.95
C VAL A 47 -5.70 -2.61 9.97
N GLN A 48 -6.87 -3.17 10.27
CA GLN A 48 -7.10 -4.60 10.44
C GLN A 48 -8.31 -5.07 9.63
N PRO A 49 -8.41 -6.39 9.33
CA PRO A 49 -9.59 -6.96 8.71
C PRO A 49 -10.90 -6.59 9.43
N GLY A 50 -11.93 -6.24 8.67
CA GLY A 50 -13.22 -5.75 9.16
C GLY A 50 -13.31 -4.23 9.31
N MET A 51 -12.18 -3.50 9.30
CA MET A 51 -12.19 -2.04 9.31
C MET A 51 -12.57 -1.46 7.95
N SER A 52 -13.21 -0.29 7.95
CA SER A 52 -13.53 0.44 6.72
C SER A 52 -12.39 1.40 6.38
N VAL A 53 -12.03 1.44 5.10
CA VAL A 53 -11.03 2.36 4.56
C VAL A 53 -11.56 3.09 3.35
N ARG A 54 -11.08 4.31 3.14
CA ARG A 54 -11.27 5.09 1.91
C ARG A 54 -9.97 5.76 1.49
N THR A 55 -9.80 5.99 0.21
CA THR A 55 -8.63 6.63 -0.35
C THR A 55 -8.93 8.08 -0.74
N SER A 56 -7.90 8.92 -0.79
CA SER A 56 -7.97 10.30 -1.31
C SER A 56 -8.55 10.38 -2.72
N TYR A 57 -8.36 9.34 -3.54
CA TYR A 57 -8.82 9.26 -4.93
C TYR A 57 -10.19 8.59 -5.11
N GLY A 58 -10.98 8.49 -4.03
CA GLY A 58 -12.41 8.15 -4.11
C GLY A 58 -12.74 6.67 -4.19
N THR A 59 -11.80 5.79 -3.87
CA THR A 59 -12.04 4.34 -3.72
C THR A 59 -12.05 3.93 -2.25
N GLY A 60 -12.44 2.70 -1.94
CA GLY A 60 -12.52 2.23 -0.56
C GLY A 60 -13.50 1.08 -0.35
N GLY A 61 -13.49 0.55 0.87
CA GLY A 61 -14.34 -0.56 1.27
C GLY A 61 -13.87 -1.18 2.58
N ILE A 62 -14.26 -2.44 2.80
CA ILE A 62 -13.93 -3.15 4.04
C ILE A 62 -12.67 -3.96 3.83
N VAL A 63 -11.69 -3.77 4.70
CA VAL A 63 -10.43 -4.50 4.69
C VAL A 63 -10.70 -5.97 4.98
N VAL A 64 -10.11 -6.86 4.19
CA VAL A 64 -10.17 -8.31 4.37
C VAL A 64 -8.81 -8.88 4.76
N ALA A 65 -7.71 -8.22 4.38
CA ALA A 65 -6.36 -8.58 4.77
C ALA A 65 -5.41 -7.39 4.63
N VAL A 66 -4.28 -7.45 5.35
CA VAL A 66 -3.11 -6.61 5.12
C VAL A 66 -1.94 -7.55 4.89
N ASP A 67 -1.32 -7.45 3.72
CA ASP A 67 -0.20 -8.29 3.30
C ASP A 67 1.13 -7.53 3.44
N GLY A 68 2.20 -8.25 3.73
CA GLY A 68 3.56 -7.72 3.89
C GLY A 68 4.17 -7.83 5.29
N PRO A 69 5.28 -7.12 5.55
CA PRO A 69 5.88 -6.13 4.64
C PRO A 69 6.57 -6.78 3.44
N ALA A 70 6.32 -6.24 2.25
CA ALA A 70 7.19 -6.41 1.08
C ALA A 70 8.35 -5.39 1.16
N ILE A 71 9.48 -5.71 0.54
CA ILE A 71 10.68 -4.86 0.59
C ILE A 71 10.93 -4.20 -0.76
N HIS A 72 10.84 -2.86 -0.77
CA HIS A 72 11.37 -2.07 -1.87
C HIS A 72 12.85 -1.78 -1.61
N ARG A 73 13.71 -2.02 -2.61
CA ARG A 73 15.13 -1.64 -2.54
C ARG A 73 15.34 -0.40 -3.37
N GLY A 74 15.65 0.71 -2.70
CA GLY A 74 15.96 1.98 -3.35
C GLY A 74 17.29 1.92 -4.10
N GLN A 75 17.53 2.89 -4.98
CA GLN A 75 18.80 3.01 -5.71
C GLN A 75 20.00 3.27 -4.79
N ASP A 76 19.74 3.81 -3.60
CA ASP A 76 20.72 4.02 -2.53
C ASP A 76 21.09 2.71 -1.79
N GLY A 77 20.50 1.58 -2.18
CA GLY A 77 20.70 0.27 -1.56
C GLY A 77 19.95 0.09 -0.23
N ARG A 78 19.14 1.06 0.19
CA ARG A 78 18.35 0.96 1.42
C ARG A 78 17.09 0.15 1.17
N GLU A 79 16.62 -0.49 2.25
CA GLU A 79 15.38 -1.26 2.25
C GLU A 79 14.24 -0.42 2.81
N TYR A 80 13.13 -0.43 2.08
CA TYR A 80 11.93 0.32 2.38
C TYR A 80 10.74 -0.65 2.48
N PRO A 81 10.43 -1.13 3.70
CA PRO A 81 9.30 -2.02 3.95
C PRO A 81 7.98 -1.31 3.69
N HIS A 82 7.04 -2.00 3.03
CA HIS A 82 5.71 -1.49 2.73
C HIS A 82 4.67 -2.62 2.70
N PHE A 83 3.40 -2.26 2.79
CA PHE A 83 2.29 -3.21 2.92
C PHE A 83 1.28 -3.05 1.80
N THR A 84 0.48 -4.09 1.57
CA THR A 84 -0.68 -4.04 0.69
C THR A 84 -1.94 -4.24 1.50
N ILE A 85 -2.86 -3.28 1.42
CA ILE A 85 -4.20 -3.40 2.02
C ILE A 85 -5.11 -4.05 0.98
N ILE A 86 -5.72 -5.17 1.34
CA ILE A 86 -6.69 -5.88 0.53
C ILE A 86 -8.07 -5.57 1.09
N TYR A 87 -8.96 -5.03 0.27
CA TYR A 87 -10.31 -4.67 0.65
C TYR A 87 -11.33 -5.16 -0.36
N VAL A 88 -12.60 -5.17 0.02
CA VAL A 88 -13.72 -5.41 -0.89
C VAL A 88 -14.71 -4.25 -0.81
N PRO A 89 -15.42 -3.90 -1.90
CA PRO A 89 -16.48 -2.91 -1.83
C PRO A 89 -17.49 -3.28 -0.74
N THR A 90 -17.97 -2.31 0.03
CA THR A 90 -18.82 -2.55 1.21
C THR A 90 -20.04 -3.42 0.90
N LYS A 91 -20.65 -3.27 -0.28
CA LYS A 91 -21.80 -4.06 -0.75
C LYS A 91 -21.51 -5.56 -0.95
N ARG A 92 -20.22 -5.94 -1.04
CA ARG A 92 -19.75 -7.31 -1.26
C ARG A 92 -19.23 -7.95 0.02
N PHE A 93 -19.07 -7.18 1.10
CA PHE A 93 -18.61 -7.70 2.38
C PHE A 93 -19.53 -8.84 2.88
N GLY A 94 -18.94 -9.93 3.36
CA GLY A 94 -19.66 -11.15 3.78
C GLY A 94 -20.12 -12.11 2.67
N ARG A 95 -20.04 -11.74 1.38
CA ARG A 95 -20.39 -12.61 0.24
C ARG A 95 -19.39 -12.50 -0.92
N HIS A 96 -18.16 -12.09 -0.62
CA HIS A 96 -17.11 -11.87 -1.60
C HIS A 96 -16.36 -13.16 -1.91
N SER A 97 -15.72 -13.16 -3.07
CA SER A 97 -14.71 -14.12 -3.49
C SER A 97 -13.39 -13.38 -3.76
N ALA A 98 -12.33 -14.13 -4.09
CA ALA A 98 -11.06 -13.54 -4.49
C ALA A 98 -11.18 -12.56 -5.68
N ALA A 99 -12.19 -12.73 -6.55
CA ALA A 99 -12.41 -11.84 -7.70
C ALA A 99 -12.96 -10.46 -7.31
N ASP A 100 -13.49 -10.30 -6.10
CA ASP A 100 -14.01 -9.04 -5.58
C ASP A 100 -12.94 -8.21 -4.85
N HIS A 101 -11.76 -8.77 -4.66
CA HIS A 101 -10.67 -8.10 -3.96
C HIS A 101 -10.20 -6.87 -4.75
N CYS A 102 -9.90 -5.82 -4.01
CA CYS A 102 -9.25 -4.61 -4.45
C CYS A 102 -7.99 -4.44 -3.62
N TRP A 103 -6.96 -3.83 -4.20
CA TRP A 103 -5.65 -3.69 -3.58
C TRP A 103 -5.24 -2.23 -3.50
N ILE A 104 -4.76 -1.82 -2.34
CA ILE A 104 -4.02 -0.58 -2.14
C ILE A 104 -2.60 -1.02 -1.80
N ASN A 105 -1.71 -0.93 -2.78
CA ASN A 105 -0.33 -1.37 -2.62
C ASN A 105 0.52 -0.29 -1.94
N GLU A 106 1.69 -0.70 -1.48
CA GLU A 106 2.77 0.22 -1.09
C GLU A 106 2.41 1.23 0.00
N CYS A 107 1.62 0.76 0.95
CA CYS A 107 1.24 1.51 2.12
C CYS A 107 2.39 1.53 3.14
N VAL A 108 2.65 2.70 3.71
CA VAL A 108 3.56 2.90 4.84
C VAL A 108 2.88 3.74 5.92
N ALA A 109 3.28 3.55 7.17
CA ALA A 109 2.70 4.27 8.30
C ALA A 109 3.61 5.43 8.71
N VAL A 110 3.13 6.67 8.62
CA VAL A 110 3.92 7.86 8.99
C VAL A 110 3.06 8.80 9.81
N GLY A 111 3.45 9.00 11.08
CA GLY A 111 2.73 9.90 12.00
C GLY A 111 1.28 9.48 12.26
N GLY A 112 1.00 8.18 12.32
CA GLY A 112 -0.36 7.64 12.52
C GLY A 112 -1.25 7.66 11.28
N ARG A 113 -0.71 8.02 10.12
CA ARG A 113 -1.41 8.01 8.82
C ARG A 113 -0.88 6.90 7.94
N ILE A 114 -1.72 6.39 7.04
CA ILE A 114 -1.33 5.41 6.02
C ILE A 114 -1.13 6.15 4.70
N LEU A 115 0.13 6.29 4.26
CA LEU A 115 0.55 6.99 3.06
C LEU A 115 1.14 6.04 2.04
N MET A 116 1.30 6.52 0.81
CA MET A 116 2.04 5.77 -0.21
C MET A 116 3.55 5.81 0.06
N LEU A 117 4.24 4.72 -0.29
CA LEU A 117 5.68 4.55 -0.10
C LEU A 117 6.48 5.66 -0.79
N LEU A 118 6.12 5.99 -2.03
CA LEU A 118 6.79 7.04 -2.78
C LEU A 118 6.40 8.43 -2.26
N GLU A 119 7.38 9.25 -1.83
CA GLU A 119 7.14 10.59 -1.27
C GLU A 119 6.36 11.52 -2.21
N ALA A 120 6.56 11.36 -3.52
CA ALA A 120 5.89 12.18 -4.53
C ALA A 120 4.39 11.88 -4.66
N ASN A 121 3.95 10.68 -4.25
CA ASN A 121 2.53 10.37 -4.20
C ASN A 121 1.95 10.90 -2.87
N SER A 122 1.00 11.83 -2.97
CA SER A 122 0.29 12.44 -1.83
C SER A 122 -0.97 11.70 -1.42
N ASP A 123 -1.29 10.59 -2.08
CA ASP A 123 -2.46 9.78 -1.76
C ASP A 123 -2.35 9.19 -0.36
N GLU A 124 -3.51 9.10 0.28
CA GLU A 124 -3.65 8.69 1.66
C GLU A 124 -4.80 7.70 1.78
N VAL A 125 -4.63 6.71 2.65
CA VAL A 125 -5.68 5.80 3.09
C VAL A 125 -6.20 6.27 4.44
N PHE A 126 -7.46 6.66 4.45
CA PHE A 126 -8.18 7.04 5.65
C PHE A 126 -8.90 5.82 6.22
N ILE A 127 -8.82 5.64 7.54
CA ILE A 127 -9.59 4.65 8.27
C ILE A 127 -10.89 5.33 8.72
N ASP A 128 -12.02 4.78 8.30
CA ASP A 128 -13.30 5.25 8.78
C ASP A 128 -13.60 4.56 10.12
N THR A 129 -13.26 5.24 11.22
CA THR A 129 -13.86 4.91 12.51
C THR A 129 -15.33 5.31 12.39
N GLY A 130 -16.25 4.33 12.37
CA GLY A 130 -17.68 4.61 12.49
C GLY A 130 -17.95 5.56 13.68
N PRO A 131 -19.17 6.14 13.80
CA PRO A 131 -19.44 7.14 14.82
C PRO A 131 -18.92 6.65 16.17
N SER A 132 -17.94 7.39 16.72
CA SER A 132 -17.36 7.12 18.03
C SER A 132 -18.53 6.97 18.99
N ALA A 133 -18.74 5.75 19.49
CA ALA A 133 -19.63 5.54 20.61
C ALA A 133 -19.00 6.32 21.76
N LYS A 134 -19.48 7.56 21.95
CA LYS A 134 -19.12 8.37 23.12
C LYS A 134 -19.45 7.54 24.35
N ALA A 135 -18.45 7.36 25.20
CA ALA A 135 -18.60 6.87 26.56
C ALA A 135 -19.55 7.78 27.36
#